data_AF-A0A5C8T8U7-F1
#
_entry.id   AF-A0A5C8T8U7-F1
#
_cell.length_a   1.000
_cell.length_b   1.000
_cell.length_c   1.000
_cell.angle_alpha   90.00
_cell.angle_beta   90.00
_cell.angle_gamma   90.00
#
_symmetry.space_group_name_H-M   'P 1'
#
loop_
_entity.id
_entity.type
_entity.pdbx_description
1 polymer ?
#
loop_
_entity_poly.entity_id
_entity_poly.type
_entity_poly.pdbx_seq_one_letter_code
_entity_poly.pdbx_strand_id
1 'polypeptide(L)' 'MPSNPASALTERRLEALRACAINPQGLRPSAYPNVMPVLEALGLVARRKQALGRHAVYWFLTQAGRELLTEVGIDGPGEP' A
#
# COMPACT_ATOMS: atom_id res chain seq x y z
N MET A 1 -7.10 11.14 23.66
CA MET A 1 -6.91 9.87 22.94
C MET A 1 -5.93 10.12 21.82
N PRO A 2 -4.80 9.40 21.71
CA PRO A 2 -3.97 9.52 20.52
C PRO A 2 -4.70 8.80 19.37
N SER A 3 -5.14 9.57 18.37
CA SER A 3 -5.65 9.03 17.12
C SER A 3 -4.46 8.45 16.37
N ASN A 4 -4.12 7.18 16.64
CA ASN A 4 -3.07 6.51 15.88
C ASN A 4 -3.59 6.35 14.44
N PRO A 5 -2.96 6.95 13.42
CA PRO A 5 -3.42 6.79 12.03
C PRO A 5 -3.44 5.32 11.59
N ALA A 6 -2.66 4.46 12.26
CA ALA A 6 -2.68 3.01 12.11
C ALA A 6 -4.03 2.36 12.49
N SER A 7 -4.73 2.86 13.52
CA SER A 7 -6.01 2.28 13.97
C SER A 7 -7.18 2.50 12.99
N ALA A 8 -7.03 3.40 12.02
CA ALA A 8 -8.07 3.73 11.04
C ALA A 8 -7.95 2.94 9.72
N LEU A 9 -6.91 2.12 9.55
CA LEU A 9 -6.75 1.26 8.38
C LEU A 9 -7.48 -0.07 8.60
N THR A 10 -8.46 -0.34 7.75
CA THR A 10 -9.10 -1.65 7.68
C THR A 10 -8.07 -2.72 7.30
N GLU A 11 -8.24 -3.96 7.78
CA GLU A 11 -7.33 -5.08 7.48
C GLU A 11 -7.05 -5.25 5.98
N ARG A 12 -8.07 -5.02 5.13
CA ARG A 12 -7.91 -5.06 3.67
C ARG A 12 -6.96 -4.00 3.10
N ARG A 13 -6.86 -2.81 3.73
CA ARG A 13 -5.93 -1.75 3.32
C ARG A 13 -4.49 -2.14 3.64
N LEU A 14 -4.27 -2.72 4.81
CA LEU A 14 -2.97 -3.26 5.20
C LEU A 14 -2.56 -4.43 4.30
N GLU A 15 -3.48 -5.33 3.97
CA GLU A 15 -3.22 -6.42 3.03
C GLU A 15 -2.81 -5.89 1.65
N ALA A 16 -3.53 -4.89 1.12
CA ALA A 16 -3.21 -4.26 -0.16
C ALA A 16 -1.81 -3.60 -0.15
N LEU A 17 -1.44 -2.93 0.94
CA LEU A 17 -0.10 -2.34 1.10
C LEU A 17 0.99 -3.42 1.16
N ARG A 18 0.77 -4.50 1.93
CA ARG A 18 1.69 -5.65 1.98
C ARG A 18 1.86 -6.30 0.61
N ALA A 19 0.76 -6.46 -0.13
CA ALA A 19 0.77 -6.99 -1.49
C ALA A 19 1.59 -6.12 -2.45
N CYS A 20 1.54 -4.79 -2.30
CA CYS A 20 2.41 -3.86 -3.03
C CYS A 20 3.88 -3.98 -2.62
N ALA A 21 4.17 -4.23 -1.34
CA ALA A 21 5.54 -4.38 -0.83
C ALA A 21 6.25 -5.62 -1.38
N ILE A 22 5.54 -6.76 -1.46
CA ILE A 22 6.09 -8.02 -1.99
C ILE A 22 6.20 -8.04 -3.52
N ASN A 23 5.52 -7.14 -4.24
CA ASN A 23 5.54 -7.05 -5.70
C ASN A 23 6.25 -5.78 -6.18
N PRO A 24 7.60 -5.79 -6.29
CA PRO A 24 8.36 -4.61 -6.72
C PRO A 24 8.04 -4.16 -8.15
N GLN A 25 7.53 -5.08 -8.98
CA GLN A 25 7.04 -4.83 -10.33
C GLN A 25 5.70 -4.09 -10.40
N GLY A 26 5.05 -3.85 -9.25
CA GLY A 26 3.77 -3.16 -9.14
C GLY A 26 2.58 -4.10 -9.30
N LEU A 27 1.45 -3.75 -8.66
CA LEU A 27 0.21 -4.51 -8.75
C LEU A 27 -0.64 -4.07 -9.94
N ARG A 28 -1.40 -5.01 -10.51
CA ARG A 28 -2.34 -4.72 -11.60
C ARG A 28 -3.40 -3.71 -11.17
N PRO A 29 -3.96 -2.92 -12.11
CA PRO A 29 -4.95 -1.90 -11.77
C PRO A 29 -6.24 -2.50 -11.19
N SER A 30 -6.57 -3.74 -11.59
CA SER A 30 -7.70 -4.51 -11.07
C SER A 30 -7.47 -5.13 -9.68
N ALA A 31 -6.24 -5.09 -9.14
CA ALA A 31 -5.97 -5.60 -7.81
C ALA A 31 -6.55 -4.63 -6.77
N TYR A 32 -7.32 -5.15 -5.81
CA TYR A 32 -7.92 -4.36 -4.73
C TYR A 32 -8.67 -3.10 -5.22
N PRO A 33 -9.65 -3.25 -6.13
CA PRO A 33 -10.21 -2.14 -6.92
C PRO A 33 -10.86 -1.04 -6.08
N ASN A 34 -11.41 -1.38 -4.91
CA ASN A 34 -12.05 -0.44 -4.00
C ASN A 34 -11.07 0.22 -3.01
N VAL A 35 -9.88 -0.35 -2.86
CA VAL A 35 -8.92 0.02 -1.81
C VAL A 35 -7.79 0.87 -2.39
N MET A 36 -7.28 0.51 -3.57
CA MET A 36 -6.18 1.22 -4.22
C MET A 36 -6.44 2.71 -4.47
N PRO A 37 -7.65 3.15 -4.90
CA PRO A 37 -7.93 4.58 -5.07
C PRO A 37 -7.85 5.35 -3.75
N VAL A 38 -8.25 4.72 -2.64
CA VAL A 38 -8.16 5.33 -1.30
C VAL A 38 -6.71 5.42 -0.85
N LEU A 39 -5.92 4.36 -1.05
CA LEU A 39 -4.49 4.37 -0.72
C LEU A 39 -3.72 5.38 -1.57
N GLU A 40 -4.12 5.61 -2.81
CA GLU A 40 -3.55 6.64 -3.67
C GLU A 40 -3.89 8.04 -3.18
N ALA A 41 -5.15 8.28 -2.80
CA ALA A 41 -5.57 9.55 -2.22
C ALA A 41 -4.82 9.87 -0.92
N LEU A 42 -4.42 8.84 -0.17
CA LEU A 42 -3.58 8.95 1.02
C LEU A 42 -2.07 9.04 0.72
N GLY A 43 -1.66 8.96 -0.55
CA GLY A 43 -0.25 9.02 -0.97
C GLY A 43 0.57 7.77 -0.64
N LEU A 44 -0.07 6.67 -0.24
CA LEU A 44 0.60 5.42 0.19
C LEU A 44 0.95 4.52 -1.01
N VAL A 45 0.21 4.66 -2.11
CA VAL A 45 0.50 4.02 -3.40
C VAL A 45 0.41 5.04 -4.52
N ALA A 46 1.05 4.76 -5.65
CA ALA A 46 0.99 5.61 -6.83
C ALA A 46 0.76 4.80 -8.10
N ARG A 47 -0.06 5.31 -9.02
CA ARG A 47 -0.18 4.78 -10.38
C ARG A 47 1.03 5.17 -11.21
N ARG A 48 1.72 4.20 -11.79
CA ARG A 48 2.76 4.44 -12.79
C ARG A 48 2.55 3.55 -14.00
N LYS A 49 2.82 4.11 -15.19
CA LYS A 49 2.89 3.33 -16.44
C LYS A 49 4.25 2.63 -16.48
N GLN A 50 4.27 1.33 -16.72
CA GLN A 50 5.54 0.66 -17.04
C GLN A 50 5.87 0.89 -18.51
N ALA A 51 7.08 1.37 -18.78
CA ALA A 51 7.52 1.71 -20.13
C ALA A 51 7.70 0.49 -21.05
N LEU A 52 7.80 -0.73 -20.49
CA LEU A 52 8.44 -1.85 -21.18
C LEU A 52 7.52 -2.93 -21.78
N GLY A 53 6.19 -2.78 -21.84
CA GLY A 53 5.44 -3.91 -22.45
C GLY A 53 3.93 -3.86 -22.62
N ARG A 54 3.24 -2.80 -22.23
CA ARG A 54 1.82 -2.52 -22.53
C ARG A 54 1.52 -1.20 -21.85
N HIS A 55 0.58 -0.42 -22.35
CA HIS A 55 0.06 0.79 -21.68
C HIS A 55 -0.66 0.50 -20.34
N ALA A 56 -0.27 -0.56 -19.64
CA ALA A 56 -0.81 -0.98 -18.37
C ALA A 56 -0.27 -0.06 -17.26
N VAL A 57 -1.22 0.51 -16.53
CA VAL A 57 -0.97 1.28 -15.31
C VAL A 57 -0.90 0.30 -14.16
N TYR A 58 0.15 0.36 -13.35
CA TYR A 58 0.32 -0.48 -12.17
C TYR A 58 0.38 0.39 -10.91
N TRP A 59 -0.01 -0.21 -9.79
CA TRP A 59 0.09 0.39 -8.46
C TRP A 59 1.45 0.08 -7.87
N PHE A 60 2.16 1.11 -7.44
CA PHE A 60 3.46 1.00 -6.78
C PHE A 60 3.37 1.53 -5.36
N LEU A 61 4.04 0.85 -4.43
CA LEU A 61 4.20 1.34 -3.07
C LEU A 61 5.06 2.60 -3.06
N THR A 62 4.62 3.66 -2.39
CA THR A 62 5.42 4.89 -2.19
C THR A 62 6.30 4.77 -0.94
N GLN A 63 7.16 5.76 -0.72
CA GLN A 63 7.93 5.85 0.53
C GLN A 63 7.01 5.93 1.75
N ALA A 64 5.98 6.79 1.71
CA ALA A 64 4.99 6.91 2.78
C ALA A 64 4.25 5.59 3.06
N GLY A 65 3.92 4.82 2.02
CA GLY A 65 3.32 3.49 2.17
C GLY A 65 4.25 2.48 2.84
N ARG A 66 5.57 2.59 2.62
CA ARG A 66 6.58 1.76 3.30
C ARG A 66 6.73 2.16 4.76
N GLU A 67 6.80 3.45 5.04
CA GLU A 67 6.92 3.98 6.40
C GLU A 67 5.73 3.56 7.26
N LEU A 68 4.51 3.69 6.73
CA LEU A 68 3.31 3.20 7.39
C LEU A 68 3.34 1.68 7.64
N LEU A 69 3.82 0.87 6.68
CA LEU A 69 3.97 -0.57 6.90
C LEU A 69 5.02 -0.89 7.97
N THR A 70 6.08 -0.09 8.07
CA THR A 70 7.09 -0.21 9.11
C THR A 70 6.51 0.17 10.47
N GLU A 71 5.80 1.29 10.58
CA GLU A 71 5.12 1.72 11.82
C GLU A 71 4.12 0.65 12.30
N VAL A 72 3.23 0.20 11.41
CA VAL A 72 2.25 -0.85 11.73
C VAL A 72 2.91 -2.22 11.98
N GLY A 73 4.03 -2.49 11.32
CA GLY A 73 4.82 -3.72 11.51
C GLY A 73 5.60 -3.74 12.83
N ILE A 74 5.99 -2.56 13.34
CA ILE A 74 6.55 -2.36 14.68
C ILE A 74 5.46 -2.51 15.75
N ASP A 75 4.20 -2.16 15.44
CA ASP A 75 3.05 -2.29 16.35
C ASP A 75 2.29 -3.64 16.24
N GLY A 76 2.68 -4.55 15.34
CA GLY A 76 2.14 -5.92 15.28
C GLY A 76 2.89 -6.82 16.28
N PRO A 77 2.26 -7.86 16.89
CA PRO A 77 2.85 -8.63 17.99
C PRO A 77 4.07 -9.44 17.52
N GLY A 78 5.22 -8.78 17.54
CA GLY A 78 6.56 -9.34 17.56
C GLY A 78 7.23 -8.79 18.80
N GLU A 79 6.95 -9.44 19.92
CA GLU A 79 7.69 -9.34 21.19
C GLU A 79 9.21 -9.59 21.00
N PRO A 80 10.05 -9.18 21.98
CA PRO A 80 11.44 -8.71 21.83
C PRO A 80 12.50 -9.71 21.33
#